data_AF-A0A1H7A8G0-F1
#
_entry.id   AF-A0A1H7A8G0-F1
#
_cell.length_a   1.000
_cell.length_b   1.000
_cell.length_c   1.000
_cell.angle_alpha   90.00
_cell.angle_beta   90.00
_cell.angle_gamma   90.00
#
_symmetry.space_group_name_H-M   'P 1'
#
loop_
_entity.id
_entity.type
_entity.pdbx_description
1 polymer ?
#
loop_
_entity_poly.entity_id
_entity_poly.type
_entity_poly.pdbx_seq_one_letter_code
_entity_poly.pdbx_strand_id
1 'polypeptide(L)'
;METTRQVPLTFRVVGTDKTIVVSDFHAVVAGYTGRDPKAVQHHIDELAAIGVAPPPEVPMFYRMDSDLFETSGEHDTSENLTSGEIEPLYLRHDGQYYLGIGSDHTDRDIEARDIGDSKRACPKPVAGEVIAVESLEDLDLDQCTARSWVDGELYQEGSLSGLRKPADVVERLLARTDIGDADFMCLGGTLPLLDGKFVNGTSWKLELSFPNGTTIEHNYKIKKGSLR
;
A
#
# COMPACT_ATOMS: atom_id res chain seq x y z
N MET A 1 -23.14 12.69 -16.21
CA MET A 1 -22.11 12.06 -15.36
C MET A 1 -20.80 12.30 -16.08
N GLU A 2 -20.07 13.35 -15.70
CA GLU A 2 -18.70 13.53 -16.16
C GLU A 2 -17.88 12.42 -15.51
N THR A 3 -17.47 11.43 -16.31
CA THR A 3 -16.40 10.52 -15.95
C THR A 3 -15.14 11.36 -15.78
N THR A 4 -14.75 11.64 -14.54
CA THR A 4 -13.43 12.17 -14.21
C THR A 4 -12.42 11.27 -14.91
N ARG A 5 -11.64 11.85 -15.83
CA ARG A 5 -10.70 11.09 -16.64
C ARG A 5 -9.49 10.81 -15.76
N GLN A 6 -9.38 9.57 -15.29
CA GLN A 6 -8.25 9.10 -14.50
C GLN A 6 -6.93 9.48 -15.17
N VAL A 7 -6.00 10.05 -14.40
CA VAL A 7 -4.66 10.37 -14.91
C VAL A 7 -3.89 9.05 -15.05
N PRO A 8 -3.41 8.69 -16.26
CA PRO A 8 -2.64 7.46 -16.42
C PRO A 8 -1.37 7.48 -15.56
N LEU A 9 -1.13 6.38 -14.85
CA LEU A 9 0.10 6.18 -14.09
C LEU A 9 1.16 5.54 -14.97
N THR A 10 2.37 6.07 -14.93
CA THR A 10 3.49 5.61 -15.74
C THR A 10 4.56 5.00 -14.85
N PHE A 11 4.93 3.75 -15.10
CA PHE A 11 5.95 3.04 -14.33
C PHE A 11 7.12 2.61 -15.21
N ARG A 12 8.34 2.88 -14.76
CA ARG A 12 9.56 2.32 -15.35
C ARG A 12 9.77 0.91 -14.82
N VAL A 13 10.03 -0.05 -15.70
CA VAL A 13 10.36 -1.43 -15.31
C VAL A 13 11.87 -1.53 -15.05
N VAL A 14 12.25 -1.72 -13.79
CA VAL A 14 13.64 -1.78 -13.31
C VAL A 14 14.43 -2.83 -14.10
N GLY A 15 15.65 -2.48 -14.49
CA GLY A 15 16.54 -3.35 -15.26
C GLY A 15 16.24 -3.43 -16.76
N THR A 16 15.30 -2.61 -17.25
CA THR A 16 14.92 -2.57 -18.67
C THR A 16 14.69 -1.13 -19.14
N ASP A 17 14.59 -0.93 -20.47
CA ASP A 17 14.15 0.33 -21.07
C ASP A 17 12.60 0.40 -21.22
N LYS A 18 11.87 -0.54 -20.62
CA LYS A 18 10.41 -0.62 -20.73
C LYS A 18 9.73 0.34 -19.76
N THR A 19 8.69 0.99 -20.25
CA THR A 19 7.71 1.74 -19.45
C THR A 19 6.32 1.15 -19.68
N ILE A 20 5.53 1.04 -18.61
CA ILE A 20 4.11 0.68 -18.68
C ILE A 20 3.24 1.87 -18.30
N VAL A 21 2.07 1.99 -18.93
CA VAL A 21 1.12 3.07 -18.70
C VAL A 21 -0.22 2.44 -18.35
N VAL A 22 -0.66 2.65 -17.11
CA VAL A 22 -1.87 2.04 -16.54
C VAL A 22 -2.91 3.14 -16.36
N SER A 23 -4.06 3.01 -17.02
CA SER A 23 -5.08 4.06 -17.05
C SER A 23 -6.43 3.67 -16.49
N ASP A 24 -6.74 2.37 -16.42
CA ASP A 24 -7.97 1.84 -15.86
C ASP A 24 -7.60 0.61 -15.03
N PHE A 25 -7.79 0.68 -13.72
CA PHE A 25 -7.41 -0.39 -12.82
C PHE A 25 -8.27 -0.37 -11.55
N HIS A 26 -8.46 -1.54 -10.97
CA HIS A 26 -9.03 -1.68 -9.64
C HIS A 26 -7.99 -1.32 -8.58
N ALA A 27 -8.28 -0.29 -7.78
CA ALA A 27 -7.43 0.17 -6.70
C ALA A 27 -7.86 -0.45 -5.37
N VAL A 28 -6.91 -1.09 -4.67
CA VAL A 28 -7.18 -1.88 -3.47
C VAL A 28 -6.09 -1.66 -2.42
N VAL A 29 -6.50 -1.64 -1.15
CA VAL A 29 -5.61 -1.78 0.00
C VAL A 29 -5.97 -3.06 0.74
N ALA A 30 -4.99 -3.92 1.02
CA ALA A 30 -5.17 -5.14 1.80
C ALA A 30 -4.78 -4.91 3.26
N GLY A 31 -5.76 -4.98 4.17
CA GLY A 31 -5.53 -4.96 5.62
C GLY A 31 -5.49 -6.35 6.24
N TYR A 32 -4.96 -6.45 7.46
CA TYR A 32 -4.85 -7.70 8.21
C TYR A 32 -4.07 -8.80 7.46
N THR A 33 -3.04 -8.41 6.72
CA THR A 33 -2.25 -9.30 5.87
C THR A 33 -1.13 -10.02 6.64
N GLY A 34 -1.15 -10.04 7.97
CA GLY A 34 -0.22 -10.83 8.77
C GLY A 34 -0.31 -12.33 8.44
N ARG A 35 0.84 -12.99 8.34
CA ARG A 35 0.89 -14.44 8.04
C ARG A 35 0.60 -15.34 9.23
N ASP A 36 0.73 -14.84 10.46
CA ASP A 36 0.34 -15.56 11.68
C ASP A 36 -1.15 -15.30 11.97
N PRO A 37 -2.05 -16.29 11.78
CA PRO A 37 -3.47 -16.10 12.02
C PRO A 37 -3.80 -15.78 13.47
N LYS A 38 -3.01 -16.27 14.44
CA LYS A 38 -3.24 -16.01 15.86
C LYS A 38 -2.90 -14.57 16.21
N ALA A 39 -1.78 -14.06 15.70
CA ALA A 39 -1.40 -12.66 15.90
C ALA A 39 -2.41 -11.71 15.26
N VAL A 40 -2.90 -12.03 14.05
CA VAL A 40 -3.95 -11.25 13.40
C VAL A 40 -5.24 -11.28 14.20
N GLN A 41 -5.67 -12.45 14.69
CA GLN A 41 -6.87 -12.55 15.52
C GLN A 41 -6.72 -11.76 16.82
N HIS A 42 -5.56 -11.83 17.47
CA HIS A 42 -5.29 -11.07 18.69
C HIS A 42 -5.44 -9.56 18.45
N HIS A 43 -4.87 -9.04 17.35
CA HIS A 43 -5.00 -7.64 16.99
C HIS A 43 -6.46 -7.24 16.69
N ILE A 44 -7.22 -8.11 16.03
CA ILE A 44 -8.67 -7.90 15.81
C ILE A 44 -9.41 -7.82 17.16
N ASP A 45 -9.09 -8.69 18.11
CA ASP A 45 -9.72 -8.69 19.44
C ASP A 45 -9.37 -7.41 20.24
N GLU A 46 -8.14 -6.91 20.12
CA GLU A 46 -7.71 -5.63 20.73
C GLU A 46 -8.50 -4.43 20.16
N LEU A 47 -8.64 -4.38 18.83
CA LEU A 47 -9.43 -3.35 18.14
C LEU A 47 -10.92 -3.43 18.51
N ALA A 48 -11.47 -4.64 18.60
CA ALA A 48 -12.84 -4.87 19.04
C ALA A 48 -13.08 -4.38 20.47
N ALA A 49 -12.11 -4.55 21.37
CA ALA A 49 -12.21 -4.09 22.76
C ALA A 49 -12.32 -2.56 22.89
N ILE A 50 -11.82 -1.80 21.89
CA ILE A 50 -11.93 -0.34 21.83
C ILE A 50 -13.05 0.15 20.90
N GLY A 51 -13.89 -0.76 20.38
CA GLY A 51 -15.10 -0.42 19.63
C GLY A 51 -14.95 -0.41 18.11
N VAL A 52 -13.81 -0.85 17.56
CA VAL A 52 -13.62 -1.01 16.11
C VAL A 52 -14.22 -2.35 15.66
N ALA A 53 -15.05 -2.33 14.63
CA ALA A 53 -15.70 -3.55 14.14
C ALA A 53 -14.68 -4.53 13.53
N PRO A 54 -14.77 -5.84 13.82
CA PRO A 54 -13.90 -6.84 13.19
C PRO A 54 -14.18 -6.92 11.68
N PRO A 55 -13.16 -7.22 10.85
CA PRO A 55 -13.36 -7.40 9.42
C PRO A 55 -14.22 -8.65 9.14
N PRO A 56 -15.02 -8.65 8.06
CA PRO A 56 -15.84 -9.81 7.69
C PRO A 56 -14.97 -10.99 7.23
N GLU A 57 -13.79 -10.72 6.66
CA GLU A 57 -12.83 -11.71 6.21
C GLU A 57 -11.40 -11.21 6.40
N VAL A 58 -10.46 -12.14 6.57
CA VAL A 58 -9.02 -11.86 6.66
C VAL A 58 -8.29 -12.52 5.47
N PRO A 59 -7.38 -11.81 4.78
CA PRO A 59 -7.19 -10.35 4.82
C PRO A 59 -8.46 -9.61 4.33
N MET A 60 -8.58 -8.35 4.73
CA MET A 60 -9.66 -7.46 4.30
C MET A 60 -9.21 -6.66 3.09
N PHE A 61 -10.01 -6.62 2.03
CA PHE A 61 -9.71 -5.85 0.82
C PHE A 61 -10.59 -4.60 0.76
N TYR A 62 -9.97 -3.43 0.95
CA TYR A 62 -10.63 -2.14 0.86
C TYR A 62 -10.56 -1.65 -0.58
N ARG A 63 -11.72 -1.53 -1.24
CA ARG A 63 -11.81 -0.88 -2.55
C ARG A 63 -11.58 0.63 -2.38
N MET A 64 -10.77 1.16 -3.27
CA MET A 64 -10.37 2.56 -3.32
C MET A 64 -10.81 3.17 -4.64
N ASP A 65 -10.97 4.49 -4.66
CA ASP A 65 -11.00 5.21 -5.93
C ASP A 65 -9.58 5.21 -6.52
N SER A 66 -9.47 4.92 -7.80
CA SER A 66 -8.18 4.79 -8.49
C SER A 66 -7.42 6.13 -8.56
N ASP A 67 -8.13 7.25 -8.51
CA ASP A 67 -7.55 8.60 -8.44
C ASP A 67 -6.77 8.87 -7.14
N LEU A 68 -6.95 8.04 -6.09
CA LEU A 68 -6.12 8.13 -4.88
C LEU A 68 -4.70 7.61 -5.11
N PHE A 69 -4.49 6.74 -6.10
CA PHE A 69 -3.18 6.19 -6.42
C PHE A 69 -2.45 7.14 -7.35
N GLU A 70 -1.26 7.56 -6.96
CA GLU A 70 -0.48 8.47 -7.77
C GLU A 70 1.02 8.30 -7.59
N THR A 71 1.75 8.53 -8.68
CA THR A 71 3.22 8.49 -8.70
C THR A 71 3.84 9.87 -8.46
N SER A 72 3.00 10.90 -8.28
CA SER A 72 3.47 12.25 -7.99
C SER A 72 4.12 12.29 -6.61
N GLY A 73 5.02 13.26 -6.40
CA GLY A 73 5.71 13.41 -5.12
C GLY A 73 5.08 14.46 -4.20
N GLU A 74 3.89 14.99 -4.51
CA GLU A 74 3.27 16.05 -3.71
C GLU A 74 1.75 15.88 -3.65
N HIS A 75 1.22 15.77 -2.43
CA HIS A 75 -0.19 15.50 -2.18
C HIS A 75 -0.75 16.48 -1.16
N ASP A 76 -2.04 16.79 -1.28
CA ASP A 76 -2.78 17.51 -0.26
C ASP A 76 -3.54 16.52 0.64
N THR A 77 -3.61 16.81 1.94
CA THR A 77 -4.35 16.01 2.93
C THR A 77 -5.24 16.90 3.79
N SER A 78 -6.05 16.28 4.67
CA SER A 78 -6.86 16.97 5.67
C SER A 78 -5.97 17.64 6.74
N GLU A 79 -6.57 18.43 7.63
CA GLU A 79 -5.87 18.97 8.81
C GLU A 79 -5.67 17.94 9.93
N ASN A 80 -6.20 16.72 9.76
CA ASN A 80 -6.18 15.64 10.75
C ASN A 80 -4.78 15.05 10.93
N LEU A 81 -4.64 14.16 11.92
CA LEU A 81 -3.46 13.29 12.01
C LEU A 81 -3.46 12.28 10.85
N THR A 82 -2.51 12.43 9.94
CA THR A 82 -2.27 11.47 8.86
C THR A 82 -0.87 10.89 8.98
N SER A 83 -0.69 9.66 8.50
CA SER A 83 0.63 9.03 8.48
C SER A 83 0.75 8.03 7.33
N GLY A 84 1.95 7.90 6.77
CA GLY A 84 2.26 6.93 5.73
C GLY A 84 2.81 5.63 6.28
N GLU A 85 2.43 4.52 5.66
CA GLU A 85 2.96 3.19 5.97
C GLU A 85 3.52 2.56 4.70
N ILE A 86 4.77 2.08 4.69
CA ILE A 86 5.36 1.43 3.51
C ILE A 86 4.72 0.07 3.25
N GLU A 87 4.31 -0.20 2.01
CA GLU A 87 3.74 -1.47 1.59
C GLU A 87 4.33 -1.96 0.25
N PRO A 88 4.43 -3.28 0.02
CA PRO A 88 4.62 -3.80 -1.33
C PRO A 88 3.36 -3.50 -2.16
N LEU A 89 3.57 -3.07 -3.40
CA LEU A 89 2.51 -2.85 -4.37
C LEU A 89 2.47 -4.01 -5.36
N TYR A 90 1.38 -4.77 -5.37
CA TYR A 90 1.12 -5.78 -6.40
C TYR A 90 0.34 -5.14 -7.54
N LEU A 91 0.92 -5.14 -8.73
CA LEU A 91 0.34 -4.57 -9.93
C LEU A 91 0.13 -5.67 -10.97
N ARG A 92 -1.08 -5.74 -11.52
CA ARG A 92 -1.35 -6.46 -12.78
C ARG A 92 -1.64 -5.45 -13.88
N HIS A 93 -0.94 -5.59 -15.00
CA HIS A 93 -1.16 -4.80 -16.20
C HIS A 93 -1.03 -5.67 -17.45
N ASP A 94 -2.06 -5.69 -18.29
CA ASP A 94 -2.14 -6.50 -19.53
C ASP A 94 -1.79 -7.99 -19.27
N GLY A 95 -2.32 -8.53 -18.17
CA GLY A 95 -2.09 -9.91 -17.75
C GLY A 95 -0.68 -10.22 -17.26
N GLN A 96 0.19 -9.22 -17.09
CA GLN A 96 1.53 -9.36 -16.52
C GLN A 96 1.58 -8.81 -15.10
N TYR A 97 2.40 -9.42 -14.24
CA TYR A 97 2.56 -8.98 -12.85
C TYR A 97 3.83 -8.16 -12.66
N TYR A 98 3.73 -7.19 -11.76
CA TYR A 98 4.80 -6.31 -11.35
C TYR A 98 4.74 -6.09 -9.84
N LEU A 99 5.92 -5.87 -9.25
CA LEU A 99 6.09 -5.46 -7.86
C LEU A 99 6.59 -4.02 -7.82
N GLY A 100 5.85 -3.15 -7.15
CA GLY A 100 6.32 -1.83 -6.75
C GLY A 100 6.35 -1.67 -5.23
N ILE A 101 6.44 -0.42 -4.80
CA ILE A 101 6.18 -0.02 -3.41
C ILE A 101 5.26 1.19 -3.40
N GLY A 102 4.54 1.37 -2.31
CA GLY A 102 3.76 2.57 -2.07
C GLY A 102 3.53 2.81 -0.59
N SER A 103 2.78 3.87 -0.31
CA SER A 103 2.33 4.18 1.03
C SER A 103 0.83 4.04 1.17
N ASP A 104 0.39 3.25 2.14
CA ASP A 104 -1.00 3.30 2.62
C ASP A 104 -1.17 4.47 3.58
N HIS A 105 -1.17 5.68 3.02
CA HIS A 105 -1.35 6.88 3.82
C HIS A 105 -2.75 6.89 4.44
N THR A 106 -2.84 7.08 5.75
CA THR A 106 -4.08 6.84 6.49
C THR A 106 -4.40 8.01 7.42
N ASP A 107 -5.67 8.39 7.48
CA ASP A 107 -6.20 9.36 8.45
C ASP A 107 -6.50 8.67 9.78
N ARG A 108 -5.65 8.90 10.79
CA ARG A 108 -5.71 8.19 12.08
C ARG A 108 -6.88 8.64 12.95
N ASP A 109 -7.38 9.85 12.72
CA ASP A 109 -8.55 10.36 13.45
C ASP A 109 -9.84 9.68 12.96
N ILE A 110 -9.92 9.36 11.66
CA ILE A 110 -11.01 8.56 11.08
C ILE A 110 -10.84 7.08 11.41
N GLU A 111 -9.62 6.55 11.41
CA GLU A 111 -9.35 5.11 11.57
C GLU A 111 -9.85 4.57 12.91
N ALA A 112 -9.81 5.40 13.97
CA ALA A 112 -10.38 5.07 15.27
C ALA A 112 -11.89 4.77 15.24
N ARG A 113 -12.57 5.04 14.12
CA ARG A 113 -14.00 4.81 13.90
C ARG A 113 -14.25 3.83 12.76
N ASP A 114 -13.57 4.00 11.62
CA ASP A 114 -13.71 3.15 10.44
C ASP A 114 -12.40 3.08 9.65
N ILE A 115 -11.85 1.87 9.56
CA ILE A 115 -10.56 1.60 8.88
C ILE A 115 -10.67 1.79 7.36
N GLY A 116 -11.83 1.54 6.76
CA GLY A 116 -12.02 1.72 5.33
C GLY A 116 -12.08 3.21 4.96
N ASP A 117 -12.84 4.00 5.72
CA ASP A 117 -12.98 5.44 5.48
C ASP A 117 -11.66 6.16 5.73
N SER A 118 -10.88 5.75 6.73
CA SER A 118 -9.56 6.35 6.99
C SER A 118 -8.59 6.16 5.84
N LYS A 119 -8.63 5.00 5.20
CA LYS A 119 -7.84 4.72 4.01
C LYS A 119 -8.31 5.58 2.84
N ARG A 120 -9.64 5.70 2.63
CA ARG A 120 -10.23 6.48 1.52
C ARG A 120 -10.05 7.99 1.65
N ALA A 121 -9.80 8.48 2.87
CA ALA A 121 -9.60 9.90 3.13
C ALA A 121 -8.20 10.41 2.75
N CYS A 122 -7.30 9.55 2.29
CA CYS A 122 -5.89 9.88 2.07
C CYS A 122 -5.37 9.35 0.73
N PRO A 123 -4.37 10.02 0.14
CA PRO A 123 -3.72 9.55 -1.07
C PRO A 123 -3.00 8.21 -0.84
N LYS A 124 -2.70 7.50 -1.92
CA LYS A 124 -1.90 6.27 -1.97
C LYS A 124 -0.68 6.50 -2.87
N PRO A 125 0.36 7.22 -2.38
CA PRO A 125 1.56 7.48 -3.15
C PRO A 125 2.26 6.17 -3.51
N VAL A 126 2.59 5.98 -4.78
CA VAL A 126 3.28 4.78 -5.28
C VAL A 126 4.54 5.15 -6.05
N ALA A 127 5.57 4.31 -5.96
CA ALA A 127 6.80 4.50 -6.72
C ALA A 127 6.52 4.51 -8.23
N GLY A 128 7.19 5.39 -8.97
CA GLY A 128 7.20 5.37 -10.44
C GLY A 128 8.06 4.23 -11.03
N GLU A 129 8.53 3.31 -10.20
CA GLU A 129 9.38 2.18 -10.59
C GLU A 129 8.78 0.87 -10.09
N VAL A 130 8.82 -0.14 -10.96
CA VAL A 130 8.33 -1.49 -10.67
C VAL A 130 9.32 -2.55 -11.18
N ILE A 131 9.32 -3.72 -10.55
CA ILE A 131 10.07 -4.90 -10.99
C ILE A 131 9.09 -5.85 -11.68
N ALA A 132 9.46 -6.39 -12.84
CA ALA A 132 8.66 -7.43 -13.50
C ALA A 132 8.67 -8.72 -12.67
N VAL A 133 7.50 -9.36 -12.54
CA VAL A 133 7.31 -10.59 -11.77
C VAL A 133 6.86 -11.69 -12.72
N GLU A 134 7.72 -12.68 -12.96
CA GLU A 134 7.40 -13.82 -13.82
C GLU A 134 6.43 -14.81 -13.15
N SER A 135 6.55 -14.94 -11.83
CA SER A 135 5.82 -15.91 -11.01
C SER A 135 5.58 -15.28 -9.63
N LEU A 136 4.31 -15.19 -9.22
CA LEU A 136 3.95 -14.65 -7.90
C LEU A 136 4.32 -15.63 -6.79
N GLU A 137 4.35 -16.92 -7.11
CA GLU A 137 4.71 -18.02 -6.24
C GLU A 137 6.19 -17.99 -5.88
N ASP A 138 7.03 -17.59 -6.83
CA ASP A 138 8.49 -17.47 -6.65
C ASP A 138 8.92 -16.10 -6.09
N LEU A 139 7.99 -15.13 -6.04
CA LEU A 139 8.27 -13.81 -5.49
C LEU A 139 8.39 -13.86 -3.96
N ASP A 140 9.62 -13.97 -3.46
CA ASP A 140 9.91 -13.96 -2.03
C ASP A 140 10.33 -12.58 -1.52
N LEU A 141 9.54 -12.06 -0.57
CA LEU A 141 9.81 -10.79 0.11
C LEU A 141 10.36 -10.96 1.53
N ASP A 142 10.50 -12.19 2.03
CA ASP A 142 10.87 -12.43 3.43
C ASP A 142 12.25 -11.89 3.80
N GLN A 143 13.17 -11.87 2.83
CA GLN A 143 14.53 -11.37 3.01
C GLN A 143 14.69 -9.92 2.54
N CYS A 144 13.61 -9.29 2.07
CA CYS A 144 13.63 -7.88 1.69
C CYS A 144 13.50 -7.01 2.94
N THR A 145 14.22 -5.89 2.97
CA THR A 145 14.14 -4.90 4.05
C THR A 145 13.35 -3.69 3.57
N ALA A 146 12.22 -3.42 4.21
CA ALA A 146 11.41 -2.23 3.97
C ALA A 146 11.75 -1.16 5.00
N ARG A 147 11.86 0.09 4.55
CA ARG A 147 12.08 1.25 5.39
C ARG A 147 11.19 2.41 4.99
N SER A 148 10.73 3.16 5.97
CA SER A 148 10.12 4.45 5.75
C SER A 148 10.72 5.50 6.68
N TRP A 149 10.79 6.74 6.19
CA TRP A 149 11.20 7.89 6.97
C TRP A 149 10.14 8.98 6.87
N VAL A 150 10.01 9.74 7.96
CA VAL A 150 9.13 10.90 8.06
C VAL A 150 9.94 12.09 8.54
N ASP A 151 9.96 13.16 7.75
CA ASP A 151 10.76 14.37 7.98
C ASP A 151 12.24 14.11 8.32
N GLY A 152 12.80 13.03 7.76
CA GLY A 152 14.19 12.61 7.93
C GLY A 152 14.42 11.58 9.04
N GLU A 153 13.43 11.33 9.89
CA GLU A 153 13.51 10.34 10.97
C GLU A 153 13.05 8.97 10.51
N LEU A 154 13.78 7.91 10.88
CA LEU A 154 13.41 6.54 10.55
C LEU A 154 12.13 6.15 11.30
N TYR A 155 11.11 5.73 10.55
CA TYR A 155 9.76 5.53 11.04
C TYR A 155 9.35 4.05 11.06
N GLN A 156 9.64 3.33 9.98
CA GLN A 156 9.54 1.87 9.91
C GLN A 156 10.86 1.29 9.41
N GLU A 157 11.27 0.15 9.97
CA GLU A 157 12.33 -0.70 9.42
C GLU A 157 12.03 -2.16 9.78
N GLY A 158 12.11 -3.05 8.80
CA GLY A 158 12.04 -4.48 9.06
C GLY A 158 11.95 -5.32 7.80
N SER A 159 11.95 -6.64 7.98
CA SER A 159 11.72 -7.58 6.89
C SER A 159 10.23 -7.76 6.60
N LEU A 160 9.85 -8.02 5.34
CA LEU A 160 8.45 -8.35 4.98
C LEU A 160 8.02 -9.79 5.35
N SER A 161 8.84 -10.53 6.09
CA SER A 161 8.57 -11.90 6.52
C SER A 161 7.37 -12.07 7.46
N GLY A 162 6.83 -10.99 8.03
CA GLY A 162 5.59 -11.01 8.82
C GLY A 162 4.30 -10.99 7.99
N LEU A 163 4.39 -10.59 6.71
CA LEU A 163 3.24 -10.46 5.82
C LEU A 163 2.93 -11.76 5.10
N ARG A 164 1.69 -11.96 4.66
CA ARG A 164 1.30 -13.03 3.74
C ARG A 164 2.18 -13.00 2.48
N LYS A 165 2.39 -14.16 1.87
CA LYS A 165 3.13 -14.25 0.61
C LYS A 165 2.37 -13.52 -0.50
N PRO A 166 3.06 -12.88 -1.48
CA PRO A 166 2.41 -12.17 -2.58
C PRO A 166 1.33 -12.99 -3.30
N ALA A 167 1.64 -14.25 -3.64
CA ALA A 167 0.68 -15.15 -4.26
C ALA A 167 -0.60 -15.35 -3.43
N ASP A 168 -0.48 -15.55 -2.10
CA ASP A 168 -1.65 -15.73 -1.22
C ASP A 168 -2.52 -14.46 -1.14
N VAL A 169 -1.91 -13.27 -1.14
CA VAL A 169 -2.67 -12.01 -1.16
C VAL A 169 -3.41 -11.84 -2.48
N VAL A 170 -2.72 -12.02 -3.62
CA VAL A 170 -3.30 -11.82 -4.95
C VAL A 170 -4.36 -12.89 -5.26
N GLU A 171 -4.14 -14.16 -4.93
CA GLU A 171 -5.12 -15.23 -5.13
C GLU A 171 -6.42 -14.93 -4.37
N ARG A 172 -6.31 -14.53 -3.09
CA ARG A 172 -7.47 -14.17 -2.27
C ARG A 172 -8.18 -12.93 -2.79
N LEU A 173 -7.42 -11.93 -3.27
CA LEU A 173 -8.01 -10.73 -3.87
C LEU A 173 -8.88 -11.11 -5.07
N LEU A 174 -8.32 -11.87 -6.01
CA LEU A 174 -9.02 -12.26 -7.23
C LEU A 174 -10.20 -13.21 -6.95
N ALA A 175 -10.09 -14.08 -5.95
CA ALA A 175 -11.16 -15.00 -5.57
C ALA A 175 -12.34 -14.32 -4.86
N ARG A 176 -12.11 -13.17 -4.21
CA ARG A 176 -13.11 -12.49 -3.37
C ARG A 176 -13.65 -11.19 -3.98
N THR A 177 -13.17 -10.80 -5.14
CA THR A 177 -13.58 -9.57 -5.83
C THR A 177 -14.00 -9.87 -7.26
N ASP A 178 -14.62 -8.89 -7.91
CA ASP A 178 -15.10 -8.94 -9.29
C ASP A 178 -14.05 -8.46 -10.31
N ILE A 179 -12.78 -8.36 -9.93
CA ILE A 179 -11.69 -7.85 -10.78
C ILE A 179 -11.50 -8.71 -12.04
N GLY A 180 -11.69 -10.03 -11.95
CA GLY A 180 -11.55 -10.94 -13.10
C GLY A 180 -10.16 -10.86 -13.73
N ASP A 181 -10.09 -10.52 -15.03
CA ASP A 181 -8.85 -10.32 -15.79
C ASP A 181 -8.41 -8.85 -15.90
N ALA A 182 -9.16 -7.92 -15.29
CA ALA A 182 -8.86 -6.49 -15.36
C ALA A 182 -7.56 -6.12 -14.62
N ASP A 183 -6.98 -4.98 -14.97
CA ASP A 183 -5.80 -4.47 -14.28
C ASP A 183 -6.14 -4.09 -12.84
N PHE A 184 -5.16 -4.23 -11.94
CA PHE A 184 -5.33 -3.84 -10.54
C PHE A 184 -4.02 -3.35 -9.92
N MET A 185 -4.17 -2.54 -8.89
CA MET A 185 -3.11 -2.14 -7.96
C MET A 185 -3.57 -2.48 -6.54
N CYS A 186 -2.77 -3.27 -5.83
CA CYS A 186 -3.05 -3.66 -4.45
C CYS A 186 -1.86 -3.33 -3.56
N LEU A 187 -2.03 -2.42 -2.60
CA LEU A 187 -1.09 -2.28 -1.49
C LEU A 187 -1.28 -3.47 -0.54
N GLY A 188 -0.19 -4.21 -0.26
CA GLY A 188 -0.20 -5.56 0.30
C GLY A 188 -0.12 -5.67 1.82
N GLY A 189 -0.23 -4.55 2.53
CA GLY A 189 -0.06 -4.41 3.97
C GLY A 189 1.35 -3.99 4.38
N THR A 190 1.49 -3.62 5.65
CA THR A 190 2.67 -2.95 6.18
C THR A 190 3.29 -3.64 7.39
N LEU A 191 4.46 -3.17 7.80
CA LEU A 191 5.19 -3.60 8.99
C LEU A 191 4.83 -2.74 10.21
N PRO A 192 5.00 -3.26 11.44
CA PRO A 192 4.88 -2.44 12.65
C PRO A 192 5.80 -1.22 12.64
N LEU A 193 5.35 -0.14 13.28
CA LEU A 193 6.17 1.05 13.52
C LEU A 193 7.29 0.75 14.53
N LEU A 194 8.41 1.44 14.41
CA LEU A 194 9.55 1.26 15.33
C LEU A 194 9.22 1.58 16.79
N ASP A 195 8.40 2.61 17.02
CA ASP A 195 8.00 3.06 18.37
C ASP A 195 6.51 2.87 18.69
N GLY A 196 5.76 2.30 17.75
CA GLY A 196 4.31 2.07 17.86
C GLY A 196 3.45 3.34 17.79
N LYS A 197 3.99 4.50 17.38
CA LYS A 197 3.27 5.77 17.39
C LYS A 197 3.12 6.35 16.00
N PHE A 198 1.88 6.63 15.60
CA PHE A 198 1.61 7.36 14.38
C PHE A 198 2.02 8.83 14.52
N VAL A 199 2.71 9.36 13.51
CA VAL A 199 3.15 10.75 13.46
C VAL A 199 2.71 11.43 12.18
N ASN A 200 2.37 12.72 12.31
CA ASN A 200 2.24 13.62 11.18
C ASN A 200 3.63 13.95 10.63
N GLY A 201 3.72 14.10 9.31
CA GLY A 201 4.93 14.64 8.69
C GLY A 201 4.72 15.12 7.27
N THR A 202 5.67 15.90 6.79
CA THR A 202 5.56 16.61 5.51
C THR A 202 6.35 15.96 4.38
N SER A 203 7.44 15.28 4.70
CA SER A 203 8.31 14.61 3.73
C SER A 203 8.45 13.16 4.11
N TRP A 204 8.16 12.28 3.16
CA TRP A 204 8.18 10.85 3.36
C TRP A 204 9.14 10.21 2.35
N LYS A 205 9.97 9.28 2.82
CA LYS A 205 10.80 8.43 1.97
C LYS A 205 10.39 6.98 2.23
N LEU A 206 10.26 6.20 1.16
CA LEU A 206 10.04 4.76 1.17
C LEU A 206 11.22 4.07 0.47
N GLU A 207 11.63 2.93 0.99
CA GLU A 207 12.70 2.11 0.40
C GLU A 207 12.40 0.64 0.63
N LEU A 208 12.54 -0.18 -0.42
CA LEU A 208 12.56 -1.63 -0.32
C LEU A 208 13.85 -2.15 -0.94
N SER A 209 14.69 -2.76 -0.12
CA SER A 209 15.96 -3.37 -0.54
C SER A 209 15.87 -4.89 -0.61
N PHE A 210 16.41 -5.47 -1.68
CA PHE A 210 16.48 -6.90 -1.92
C PHE A 210 17.88 -7.45 -1.56
N PRO A 211 18.01 -8.75 -1.22
CA PRO A 211 19.31 -9.38 -0.93
C PRO A 211 20.33 -9.32 -2.08
N ASN A 212 19.86 -9.23 -3.32
CA ASN A 212 20.69 -9.12 -4.51
C ASN A 212 21.23 -7.69 -4.76
N GLY A 213 20.92 -6.74 -3.88
CA GLY A 213 21.33 -5.33 -3.98
C GLY A 213 20.40 -4.46 -4.83
N THR A 214 19.34 -5.00 -5.41
CA THR A 214 18.28 -4.18 -6.04
C THR A 214 17.52 -3.40 -4.96
N THR A 215 17.16 -2.15 -5.27
CA THR A 215 16.36 -1.29 -4.39
C THR A 215 15.30 -0.56 -5.22
N ILE A 216 14.10 -0.42 -4.68
CA ILE A 216 13.08 0.53 -5.15
C ILE A 216 12.92 1.62 -4.10
N GLU A 217 12.86 2.88 -4.54
CA GLU A 217 12.66 4.03 -3.66
C GLU A 217 11.50 4.90 -4.14
N HIS A 218 10.86 5.60 -3.21
CA HIS A 218 9.90 6.64 -3.52
C HIS A 218 9.98 7.77 -2.49
N ASN A 219 9.83 9.00 -2.94
CA ASN A 219 9.75 10.17 -2.07
C ASN A 219 8.47 10.91 -2.39
N TYR A 220 7.73 11.27 -1.37
CA TYR A 220 6.54 12.09 -1.52
C TYR A 220 6.42 13.10 -0.38
N LYS A 221 5.61 14.12 -0.61
CA LYS A 221 5.32 15.17 0.34
C LYS A 221 3.83 15.24 0.60
N ILE A 222 3.52 15.49 1.86
CA ILE A 222 2.17 15.78 2.31
C ILE A 222 2.13 17.26 2.66
N LYS A 223 1.39 18.03 1.88
CA LYS A 223 1.02 19.39 2.23
C LYS A 223 -0.21 19.29 3.13
N LYS A 224 -0.14 19.99 4.27
CA LYS A 224 -1.34 20.22 5.08
C LYS A 224 -2.30 21.05 4.23
N GLY A 225 -3.31 20.40 3.69
CA GLY A 225 -4.38 21.01 2.94
C GLY A 225 -5.50 21.42 3.89
N SER A 226 -6.30 22.40 3.47
CA SER A 226 -7.55 22.76 4.14
C SER A 226 -8.73 22.04 3.50
N LEU A 227 -8.58 20.74 3.17
CA LEU A 227 -9.67 19.92 2.60
C LEU A 227 -10.92 20.11 3.47
N ARG A 228 -11.92 20.82 2.92
CA ARG A 228 -13.18 21.20 3.57
C ARG A 228 -14.27 20.19 3.28
#